data_AF-A0A7X0NH44-F1
#
_entry.id   AF-A0A7X0NH44-F1
#
_cell.length_a   1.000
_cell.length_b   1.000
_cell.length_c   1.000
_cell.angle_alpha   90.00
_cell.angle_beta   90.00
_cell.angle_gamma   90.00
#
_symmetry.space_group_name_H-M   'P 1'
#
loop_
_entity.id
_entity.type
_entity.pdbx_description
1 polymer ?
#
loop_
_entity_poly.entity_id
_entity_poly.type
_entity_poly.pdbx_seq_one_letter_code
_entity_poly.pdbx_strand_id
1 'polypeptide(L)'
;MNKREWEQIKFNFAIEYNRTGVSVLSWCKENQLNYDTARRHLKIKNAKLLNFTPSELKKRKRRRGPPLGSQNALKHGGYSNIFCNITNQKVVAITEEDELCLSRIRIHKAMQAINKLQEKLQTNIRVETCIKLMNALFLVEQSIDRCIGKIELIKRTSSKTRIEKQRNYDLNHNSQLQQT
;
A
#
# COMPACT_ATOMS: atom_id res chain seq x y z
N MET A 1 17.39 34.53 0.13
CA MET A 1 16.85 34.14 1.45
C MET A 1 17.20 32.70 1.77
N ASN A 2 17.70 32.46 2.97
CA ASN A 2 18.06 31.14 3.51
C ASN A 2 16.81 30.39 4.02
N LYS A 3 16.93 29.08 4.26
CA LYS A 3 15.84 28.20 4.70
C LYS A 3 15.15 28.69 5.99
N ARG A 4 15.92 29.14 6.98
CA ARG A 4 15.40 29.63 8.26
C ARG A 4 14.58 30.91 8.11
N GLU A 5 15.01 31.82 7.24
CA GLU A 5 14.30 33.07 6.94
C GLU A 5 12.92 32.77 6.33
N TRP A 6 12.86 31.83 5.39
CA TRP A 6 11.59 31.39 4.79
C TRP A 6 10.66 30.69 5.77
N GLU A 7 11.18 30.00 6.78
CA GLU A 7 10.36 29.39 7.84
C GLU A 7 9.69 30.46 8.69
N GLN A 8 10.42 31.51 9.07
CA GLN A 8 9.88 32.65 9.81
C GLN A 8 8.80 33.40 9.01
N ILE A 9 9.06 33.66 7.72
CA ILE A 9 8.12 34.34 6.83
C ILE A 9 6.81 33.55 6.69
N LYS A 10 6.88 32.21 6.58
CA LYS A 10 5.69 31.36 6.54
C LYS A 10 4.87 31.43 7.82
N PHE A 11 5.55 31.44 8.97
CA PHE A 11 4.89 31.51 10.27
C PHE A 11 4.13 32.83 10.42
N ASN A 12 4.78 33.96 10.11
CA ASN A 12 4.16 35.28 10.17
C ASN A 12 2.98 35.41 9.20
N PHE A 13 3.13 34.91 7.96
CA PHE A 13 2.03 34.88 6.99
C PHE A 13 0.85 34.04 7.49
N ALA A 14 1.10 32.88 8.12
CA ALA A 14 0.04 32.04 8.64
C ALA A 14 -0.74 32.72 9.77
N ILE A 15 -0.07 33.48 10.65
CA ILE A 15 -0.75 34.24 11.71
C ILE A 15 -1.63 35.33 11.09
N GLU A 16 -1.09 36.15 10.19
CA GLU A 16 -1.85 37.23 9.55
C GLU A 16 -3.00 36.67 8.72
N TYR A 17 -2.79 35.59 7.96
CA TYR A 17 -3.84 34.93 7.21
C TYR A 17 -4.99 34.46 8.10
N ASN A 18 -4.70 33.90 9.27
CA ASN A 18 -5.74 33.48 10.22
C ASN A 18 -6.43 34.68 10.89
N ARG A 19 -5.72 35.79 11.10
CA ARG A 19 -6.24 36.98 11.77
C ARG A 19 -7.13 37.83 10.86
N THR A 20 -6.72 38.02 9.62
CA THR A 20 -7.31 39.02 8.70
C THR A 20 -7.76 38.41 7.36
N GLY A 21 -7.37 37.18 7.04
CA GLY A 21 -7.68 36.55 5.75
C GLY A 21 -6.92 37.15 4.57
N VAL A 22 -5.83 37.88 4.81
CA VAL A 22 -5.07 38.58 3.76
C VAL A 22 -4.52 37.63 2.69
N SER A 23 -4.66 38.04 1.43
CA SER A 23 -4.11 37.28 0.29
C SER A 23 -2.58 37.28 0.29
N VAL A 24 -1.97 36.24 -0.29
CA VAL A 24 -0.51 36.15 -0.47
C VAL A 24 0.03 37.38 -1.21
N LEU A 25 -0.71 37.89 -2.21
CA LEU A 25 -0.30 39.05 -2.99
C LEU A 25 -0.24 40.34 -2.16
N SER A 26 -1.27 40.61 -1.35
CA SER A 26 -1.32 41.81 -0.50
C SER A 26 -0.25 41.75 0.59
N TRP A 27 -0.08 40.59 1.21
CA TRP A 27 0.93 40.40 2.25
C TRP A 27 2.36 40.55 1.73
N CYS A 28 2.65 40.06 0.50
CA CYS A 28 3.96 40.26 -0.12
C CYS A 28 4.24 41.73 -0.44
N LYS A 29 3.21 42.50 -0.82
CA LYS A 29 3.33 43.94 -1.10
C LYS A 29 3.67 44.72 0.17
N GLU A 30 3.03 44.39 1.29
CA GLU A 30 3.29 45.01 2.60
C GLU A 30 4.68 44.65 3.16
N ASN A 31 5.08 43.38 3.03
CA ASN A 31 6.36 42.88 3.54
C ASN A 31 7.53 43.06 2.56
N GLN A 32 7.32 43.77 1.44
CA GLN A 32 8.32 44.03 0.39
C GLN A 32 9.01 42.75 -0.12
N LEU A 33 8.23 41.67 -0.24
CA LEU A 33 8.69 40.37 -0.73
C LEU A 33 8.36 40.23 -2.21
N ASN A 34 9.27 39.64 -2.97
CA ASN A 34 9.00 39.27 -4.36
C ASN A 34 7.89 38.21 -4.41
N TYR A 35 6.75 38.59 -5.01
CA TYR A 35 5.57 37.74 -5.11
C TYR A 35 5.84 36.39 -5.80
N ASP A 36 6.60 36.37 -6.90
CA ASP A 36 6.85 35.15 -7.67
C ASP A 36 7.68 34.13 -6.89
N THR A 37 8.53 34.61 -5.99
CA THR A 37 9.30 33.76 -5.08
C THR A 37 8.42 33.33 -3.90
N ALA A 38 7.70 34.28 -3.31
CA ALA A 38 6.88 34.07 -2.13
C ALA A 38 5.71 33.09 -2.38
N ARG A 39 5.02 33.19 -3.53
CA ARG A 39 3.89 32.29 -3.88
C ARG A 39 4.26 30.81 -3.91
N ARG A 40 5.54 30.48 -4.15
CA ARG A 40 6.02 29.09 -4.11
C ARG A 40 6.15 28.56 -2.68
N HIS A 41 6.41 29.44 -1.73
CA HIS A 41 6.69 29.11 -0.32
C HIS A 41 5.49 29.35 0.61
N LEU A 42 4.66 30.35 0.34
CA LEU A 42 3.47 30.75 1.10
C LEU A 42 2.24 30.03 0.55
N LYS A 43 2.03 28.78 0.98
CA LYS A 43 0.87 27.98 0.57
C LYS A 43 -0.20 28.01 1.64
N ILE A 44 -1.34 28.61 1.31
CA ILE A 44 -2.58 28.47 2.10
C ILE A 44 -3.06 27.03 1.88
N LYS A 45 -2.91 26.19 2.90
CA LYS A 45 -3.54 24.87 2.94
C LYS A 45 -4.72 24.99 3.88
N ASN A 46 -5.91 24.59 3.42
CA ASN A 46 -7.15 24.57 4.20
C ASN A 46 -6.86 24.12 5.65
N ALA A 47 -7.31 24.94 6.60
CA ALA A 47 -7.13 25.04 8.07
C ALA A 47 -6.86 23.79 8.95
N LYS A 48 -6.44 22.64 8.43
CA LYS A 48 -6.15 21.41 9.21
C LYS A 48 -4.68 21.27 9.64
N LEU A 49 -3.86 22.33 9.62
CA LEU A 49 -2.41 22.23 9.82
C LEU A 49 -1.83 22.97 11.03
N LEU A 50 -2.65 23.45 11.97
CA LEU A 50 -2.14 24.07 13.19
C LEU A 50 -1.86 23.10 14.36
N ASN A 51 -1.71 21.79 14.09
CA ASN A 51 -1.16 20.83 15.04
C ASN A 51 0.09 20.14 14.46
N PHE A 52 1.12 20.92 14.11
CA PHE A 52 2.42 20.38 13.73
C PHE A 52 3.47 20.73 14.78
N THR A 53 3.77 19.78 15.65
CA THR A 53 5.04 19.78 16.40
C THR A 53 6.19 19.50 15.41
N PRO A 54 7.34 20.17 15.53
CA PRO A 54 8.47 20.01 14.60
C PRO A 54 9.09 18.60 14.56
N SER A 55 8.66 17.67 15.42
CA SER A 55 9.24 16.34 15.60
C SER A 55 8.78 15.28 14.59
N GLU A 56 7.73 15.53 13.78
CA GLU A 56 7.17 14.52 12.86
C GLU A 56 7.32 14.83 11.36
N LEU A 57 8.33 15.60 10.96
CA LEU A 57 8.78 15.52 9.57
C LEU A 57 9.46 14.17 9.36
N LYS A 58 8.65 13.13 9.08
CA LYS A 58 9.07 11.85 8.50
C LYS A 58 10.04 12.18 7.38
N LYS A 59 11.34 12.06 7.65
CA LYS A 59 12.39 12.11 6.63
C LYS A 59 11.93 11.11 5.58
N ARG A 60 11.52 11.58 4.40
CA ARG A 60 11.19 10.69 3.28
C ARG A 60 12.45 9.86 3.09
N LYS A 61 12.41 8.58 3.49
CA LYS A 61 13.52 7.66 3.25
C LYS A 61 13.87 7.83 1.78
N ARG A 62 15.13 8.20 1.48
CA ARG A 62 15.60 8.27 0.10
C ARG A 62 15.14 6.97 -0.52
N ARG A 63 14.34 7.04 -1.59
CA ARG A 63 13.93 5.86 -2.34
C ARG A 63 15.22 5.26 -2.90
N ARG A 64 15.87 4.40 -2.12
CA ARG A 64 16.66 3.31 -2.67
C ARG A 64 15.73 2.63 -3.67
N GLY A 65 16.26 2.22 -4.82
CA GLY A 65 15.48 1.60 -5.90
C GLY A 65 14.51 0.52 -5.40
N PRO A 66 13.61 0.03 -6.26
CA PRO A 66 12.50 -0.84 -5.84
C PRO A 66 13.02 -1.87 -4.81
N PRO A 67 12.55 -1.83 -3.55
CA PRO A 67 12.95 -2.85 -2.59
C PRO A 67 12.62 -4.18 -3.23
N LEU A 68 13.54 -5.14 -3.31
CA LEU A 68 13.38 -6.46 -3.97
C LEU A 68 11.89 -6.86 -4.03
N GLY A 69 11.22 -6.56 -5.15
CA GLY A 69 9.78 -6.27 -5.26
C GLY A 69 8.86 -6.69 -4.09
N SER A 70 7.98 -7.66 -4.36
CA SER A 70 7.11 -8.29 -3.38
C SER A 70 7.85 -9.24 -2.43
N GLN A 71 9.15 -9.48 -2.62
CA GLN A 71 9.93 -10.44 -1.82
C GLN A 71 10.14 -9.97 -0.38
N ASN A 72 10.27 -8.66 -0.15
CA ASN A 72 10.28 -8.15 1.22
C ASN A 72 8.91 -8.33 1.91
N ALA A 73 7.79 -8.19 1.17
CA ALA A 73 6.45 -8.43 1.71
C ALA A 73 6.16 -9.92 1.98
N LEU A 74 6.80 -10.82 1.22
CA LEU A 74 6.73 -12.27 1.41
C LEU A 74 7.50 -12.73 2.66
N LYS A 75 8.67 -12.14 2.93
CA LYS A 75 9.51 -12.58 4.06
C LYS A 75 9.16 -11.88 5.37
N HIS A 76 8.90 -10.56 5.37
CA HIS A 76 8.52 -9.83 6.59
C HIS A 76 7.61 -8.61 6.32
N GLY A 77 6.49 -8.53 7.04
CA GLY A 77 5.89 -7.26 7.47
C GLY A 77 4.71 -6.69 6.68
N GLY A 78 4.20 -7.38 5.65
CA GLY A 78 3.00 -6.92 4.91
C GLY A 78 1.72 -7.60 5.38
N TYR A 79 1.53 -8.85 4.95
CA TYR A 79 0.31 -9.64 5.21
C TYR A 79 0.37 -10.43 6.53
N SER A 80 1.53 -10.52 7.18
CA SER A 80 1.72 -11.31 8.41
C SER A 80 0.87 -10.77 9.57
N ASN A 81 0.52 -9.48 9.53
CA ASN A 81 -0.39 -8.84 10.48
C ASN A 81 -1.84 -9.35 10.42
N ILE A 82 -2.23 -10.07 9.37
CA ILE A 82 -3.57 -10.64 9.21
C ILE A 82 -3.67 -12.00 9.93
N PHE A 83 -2.54 -12.66 10.17
CA PHE A 83 -2.48 -13.95 10.81
C PHE A 83 -2.10 -13.82 12.28
N CYS A 84 -2.84 -14.53 13.11
CA CYS A 84 -2.48 -14.79 14.48
C CYS A 84 -2.18 -16.28 14.64
N ASN A 85 -1.17 -16.61 15.45
CA ASN A 85 -0.95 -17.99 15.88
C ASN A 85 -2.04 -18.42 16.89
N ILE A 86 -1.96 -19.66 17.37
CA ILE A 86 -2.85 -20.20 18.40
C ILE A 86 -2.84 -19.41 19.72
N THR A 87 -1.77 -18.65 20.00
CA THR A 87 -1.64 -17.78 21.17
C THR A 87 -2.08 -16.33 20.88
N ASN A 88 -2.77 -16.12 19.76
CA ASN A 88 -3.29 -14.83 19.28
C ASN A 88 -2.22 -13.74 19.05
N GLN A 89 -0.97 -14.15 18.85
CA GLN A 89 0.16 -13.29 18.52
C GLN A 89 0.34 -13.22 17.01
N LYS A 90 0.73 -12.05 16.49
CA LYS A 90 0.98 -11.84 15.07
C LYS A 90 2.16 -12.69 14.59
N VAL A 91 2.00 -13.34 13.43
CA VAL A 91 3.05 -14.18 12.87
C VAL A 91 4.16 -13.32 12.26
N VAL A 92 5.43 -13.71 12.46
CA VAL A 92 6.62 -12.97 12.00
C VAL A 92 6.84 -13.07 10.48
N ALA A 93 6.49 -14.22 9.90
CA ALA A 93 6.60 -14.51 8.47
C ALA A 93 5.43 -15.40 8.04
N ILE A 94 5.02 -15.31 6.77
CA ILE A 94 3.88 -16.07 6.25
C ILE A 94 4.41 -17.30 5.52
N THR A 95 3.77 -18.45 5.72
CA THR A 95 4.13 -19.69 5.01
C THR A 95 3.48 -19.75 3.61
N GLU A 96 3.94 -20.66 2.76
CA GLU A 96 3.33 -20.88 1.44
C GLU A 96 1.87 -21.37 1.60
N GLU A 97 1.61 -22.18 2.63
CA GLU A 97 0.28 -22.68 2.99
C GLU A 97 -0.67 -21.56 3.42
N ASP A 98 -0.17 -20.58 4.17
CA ASP A 98 -0.95 -19.43 4.61
C ASP A 98 -1.39 -18.54 3.42
N GLU A 99 -0.49 -18.30 2.46
CA GLU A 99 -0.82 -17.57 1.23
C GLU A 99 -1.81 -18.32 0.35
N LEU A 100 -1.72 -19.65 0.32
CA LEU A 100 -2.69 -20.51 -0.35
C LEU A 100 -4.07 -20.43 0.32
N CYS A 101 -4.11 -20.46 1.66
CA CYS A 101 -5.33 -20.32 2.45
C CYS A 101 -6.01 -18.97 2.20
N LEU A 102 -5.26 -17.87 2.24
CA LEU A 102 -5.78 -16.53 1.93
C LEU A 102 -6.35 -16.44 0.52
N SER A 103 -5.65 -17.00 -0.46
CA SER A 103 -6.09 -16.96 -1.86
C SER A 103 -7.43 -17.70 -2.03
N ARG A 104 -7.61 -18.85 -1.35
CA ARG A 104 -8.89 -19.58 -1.32
C ARG A 104 -10.00 -18.79 -0.62
N ILE A 105 -9.75 -18.24 0.57
CA ILE A 105 -10.72 -17.43 1.31
C ILE A 105 -11.16 -16.21 0.50
N ARG A 106 -10.23 -15.56 -0.22
CA ARG A 106 -10.54 -14.41 -1.09
C ARG A 106 -11.44 -14.80 -2.25
N ILE A 107 -11.19 -15.94 -2.90
CA ILE A 107 -12.08 -16.45 -3.95
C ILE A 107 -13.49 -16.66 -3.39
N HIS A 108 -13.62 -17.33 -2.23
CA HIS A 108 -14.94 -17.53 -1.60
C HIS A 108 -15.64 -16.20 -1.28
N LYS A 109 -14.92 -15.22 -0.72
CA LYS A 109 -15.48 -13.89 -0.43
C LYS A 109 -15.85 -13.13 -1.70
N ALA A 110 -15.06 -13.23 -2.76
CA ALA A 110 -15.34 -12.63 -4.06
C ALA A 110 -16.61 -13.24 -4.68
N MET A 111 -16.78 -14.57 -4.63
CA MET A 111 -18.01 -15.24 -5.07
C MET A 111 -19.24 -14.78 -4.30
N GLN A 112 -19.13 -14.61 -2.97
CA GLN A 112 -20.24 -14.04 -2.17
C GLN A 112 -20.56 -12.60 -2.57
N ALA A 113 -19.55 -11.79 -2.91
CA ALA A 113 -19.74 -10.43 -3.37
C ALA A 113 -20.41 -10.39 -4.76
N ILE A 114 -20.03 -11.29 -5.67
CA ILE A 114 -20.66 -11.46 -6.98
C ILE A 114 -22.17 -11.70 -6.83
N ASN A 115 -22.56 -12.68 -6.00
CA ASN A 115 -23.98 -12.99 -5.78
C ASN A 115 -24.76 -11.77 -5.28
N LYS A 116 -24.22 -11.03 -4.30
CA LYS A 116 -24.84 -9.81 -3.78
C LYS A 116 -24.92 -8.69 -4.81
N LEU A 117 -23.92 -8.57 -5.70
CA LEU A 117 -23.92 -7.57 -6.77
C LEU A 117 -24.93 -7.92 -7.85
N GLN A 118 -25.06 -9.20 -8.20
CA GLN A 118 -26.06 -9.69 -9.16
C GLN A 118 -27.48 -9.48 -8.64
N GLU A 119 -27.74 -9.77 -7.36
CA GLU A 119 -29.02 -9.48 -6.70
C GLU A 119 -29.34 -7.97 -6.76
N LYS A 120 -28.36 -7.13 -6.40
CA LYS A 120 -28.53 -5.67 -6.52
C LYS A 120 -28.79 -5.22 -7.95
N LEU A 121 -28.14 -5.84 -8.93
CA LEU A 121 -28.35 -5.51 -10.34
C LEU A 121 -29.78 -5.80 -10.78
N GLN A 122 -30.39 -6.89 -10.28
CA GLN A 122 -31.79 -7.23 -10.56
C GLN A 122 -32.78 -6.24 -9.92
N THR A 123 -32.45 -5.68 -8.75
CA THR A 123 -33.32 -4.71 -8.04
C THR A 123 -33.21 -3.26 -8.51
N ASN A 124 -32.12 -2.88 -9.19
CA ASN A 124 -31.85 -1.48 -9.52
C ASN A 124 -32.44 -1.08 -10.89
N ILE A 125 -33.22 -0.01 -10.92
CA ILE A 125 -33.96 0.46 -12.11
C ILE A 125 -33.19 1.55 -12.89
N ARG A 126 -32.26 2.26 -12.23
CA ARG A 126 -31.50 3.36 -12.85
C ARG A 126 -30.26 2.88 -13.60
N VAL A 127 -30.20 3.20 -14.90
CA VAL A 127 -29.12 2.80 -15.83
C VAL A 127 -27.72 3.20 -15.33
N GLU A 128 -27.54 4.41 -14.81
CA GLU A 128 -26.24 4.87 -14.29
C GLU A 128 -25.72 4.04 -13.12
N THR A 129 -26.63 3.52 -12.29
CA THR A 129 -26.26 2.67 -11.14
C THR A 129 -25.92 1.27 -11.62
N CYS A 130 -26.64 0.76 -12.63
CA CYS A 130 -26.34 -0.53 -13.26
C CYS A 130 -24.94 -0.55 -13.87
N ILE A 131 -24.52 0.51 -14.58
CA ILE A 131 -23.15 0.62 -15.14
C ILE A 131 -22.09 0.52 -14.04
N LYS A 132 -22.28 1.22 -12.91
CA LYS A 132 -21.34 1.17 -11.78
C LYS A 132 -21.27 -0.23 -11.15
N LEU A 133 -22.42 -0.89 -11.00
CA LEU A 133 -22.49 -2.24 -10.45
C LEU A 133 -21.85 -3.28 -11.37
N MET A 134 -22.06 -3.18 -12.70
CA MET A 134 -21.41 -4.05 -13.68
C MET A 134 -19.89 -3.88 -13.68
N ASN A 135 -19.39 -2.64 -13.60
CA ASN A 135 -17.95 -2.39 -13.45
C ASN A 135 -17.39 -3.01 -12.16
N ALA A 136 -18.11 -2.88 -11.05
CA ALA A 136 -17.71 -3.50 -9.79
C ALA A 136 -17.70 -5.04 -9.88
N LEU A 137 -18.69 -5.63 -10.56
CA LEU A 137 -18.77 -7.07 -10.80
C LEU A 137 -17.55 -7.57 -11.59
N PHE A 138 -17.24 -6.91 -12.71
CA PHE A 138 -16.08 -7.24 -13.54
C PHE A 138 -14.76 -7.17 -12.77
N LEU A 139 -14.59 -6.15 -11.92
CA LEU A 139 -13.38 -6.03 -11.09
C LEU A 139 -13.25 -7.15 -10.07
N VAL A 140 -14.37 -7.64 -9.52
CA VAL A 140 -14.38 -8.78 -8.61
C VAL A 140 -14.04 -10.07 -9.35
N GLU A 141 -14.58 -10.30 -10.54
CA GLU A 141 -14.23 -11.44 -11.40
C GLU A 141 -12.73 -11.45 -11.73
N GLN A 142 -12.18 -10.31 -12.16
CA GLN A 142 -10.73 -10.18 -12.42
C GLN A 142 -9.88 -10.42 -11.15
N SER A 143 -10.43 -10.18 -9.96
CA SER A 143 -9.75 -10.50 -8.69
C SER A 143 -9.67 -12.01 -8.43
N ILE A 144 -10.66 -12.77 -8.90
CA ILE A 144 -10.69 -14.24 -8.83
C ILE A 144 -9.59 -14.81 -9.72
N ASP A 145 -9.48 -14.36 -10.97
CA ASP A 145 -8.44 -14.82 -11.91
C ASP A 145 -7.03 -14.61 -11.35
N ARG A 146 -6.78 -13.46 -10.72
CA ARG A 146 -5.52 -13.17 -10.04
C ARG A 146 -5.24 -14.12 -8.88
N CYS A 147 -6.27 -14.50 -8.12
CA CYS A 147 -6.12 -15.47 -7.03
C CYS A 147 -5.87 -16.88 -7.58
N ILE A 148 -6.53 -17.28 -8.67
CA ILE A 148 -6.30 -18.56 -9.34
C ILE A 148 -4.85 -18.65 -9.84
N GLY A 149 -4.37 -17.64 -10.58
CA GLY A 149 -2.99 -17.61 -11.05
C GLY A 149 -1.97 -17.67 -9.91
N LYS A 150 -2.27 -17.04 -8.77
CA LYS A 150 -1.42 -17.13 -7.57
C LYS A 150 -1.41 -18.54 -6.97
N ILE A 151 -2.55 -19.21 -6.90
CA ILE A 151 -2.66 -20.60 -6.41
C ILE A 151 -1.83 -21.54 -7.30
N GLU A 152 -1.95 -21.41 -8.61
CA GLU A 152 -1.16 -22.21 -9.56
C GLU A 152 0.34 -21.96 -9.40
N LEU A 153 0.73 -20.69 -9.27
CA LEU A 153 2.12 -20.31 -9.06
C LEU A 153 2.69 -20.93 -7.78
N ILE A 154 1.98 -20.81 -6.65
CA ILE A 154 2.42 -21.39 -5.38
C ILE A 154 2.60 -22.91 -5.55
N LYS A 155 1.60 -23.61 -6.09
CA LYS A 155 1.69 -25.07 -6.31
C LYS A 155 2.86 -25.48 -7.21
N ARG A 156 3.12 -24.71 -8.28
CA ARG A 156 4.26 -24.95 -9.19
C ARG A 156 5.58 -24.76 -8.45
N THR A 157 5.72 -23.69 -7.67
CA THR A 157 6.94 -23.40 -6.90
C THR A 157 7.17 -24.48 -5.82
N SER A 158 6.18 -24.82 -5.01
CA SER A 158 6.32 -25.84 -3.96
C SER A 158 6.69 -27.20 -4.55
N SER A 159 6.13 -27.56 -5.72
CA SER A 159 6.47 -28.81 -6.41
C SER A 159 7.91 -28.81 -6.94
N LYS A 160 8.38 -27.69 -7.52
CA LYS A 160 9.77 -27.54 -7.99
C LYS A 160 10.76 -27.62 -6.82
N THR A 161 10.51 -26.86 -5.75
CA THR A 161 11.33 -26.87 -4.54
C THR A 161 11.39 -28.27 -3.91
N ARG A 162 10.28 -29.03 -3.92
CA ARG A 162 10.26 -30.42 -3.45
C ARG A 162 11.17 -31.32 -4.28
N ILE A 163 11.11 -31.22 -5.61
CA ILE A 163 11.95 -32.03 -6.52
C ILE A 163 13.43 -31.69 -6.36
N GLU A 164 13.78 -30.41 -6.26
CA GLU A 164 15.16 -29.96 -6.05
C GLU A 164 15.73 -30.47 -4.72
N LYS A 165 14.93 -30.42 -3.64
CA LYS A 165 15.33 -30.98 -2.34
C LYS A 165 15.60 -32.49 -2.43
N GLN A 166 14.75 -33.24 -3.12
CA GLN A 166 14.94 -34.68 -3.30
C GLN A 166 16.21 -34.98 -4.09
N ARG A 167 16.43 -34.29 -5.23
CA ARG A 167 17.65 -34.44 -6.03
C ARG A 167 18.91 -34.17 -5.22
N ASN A 168 18.91 -33.11 -4.42
CA ASN A 168 20.06 -32.76 -3.58
C ASN A 168 20.30 -33.81 -2.47
N TYR A 169 19.23 -34.39 -1.92
CA TYR A 169 19.34 -35.50 -0.96
C TYR A 169 19.99 -36.72 -1.62
N ASP A 170 19.51 -37.12 -2.80
CA ASP A 170 20.01 -38.29 -3.53
C ASP A 170 21.49 -38.13 -3.92
N LEU A 171 21.88 -36.92 -4.37
CA LEU A 171 23.29 -36.59 -4.71
C LEU A 171 24.21 -36.67 -3.49
N ASN A 172 23.77 -36.14 -2.34
CA ASN A 172 24.55 -36.16 -1.10
C ASN A 172 24.69 -37.58 -0.54
N HIS A 173 23.63 -38.39 -0.61
CA HIS A 173 23.64 -39.78 -0.14
C HIS A 173 24.57 -40.66 -0.99
N ASN A 174 24.53 -40.51 -2.32
CA ASN A 174 25.42 -41.24 -3.23
C ASN A 174 26.89 -40.83 -3.08
N SER A 175 27.16 -39.56 -2.75
CA SER A 175 28.54 -39.09 -2.51
C SER A 175 29.15 -39.65 -1.22
N GLN A 176 28.33 -39.93 -0.20
CA GLN A 176 28.78 -40.53 1.07
C GLN A 176 29.10 -42.03 0.92
N LEU A 177 28.37 -42.75 0.07
CA LEU A 177 28.60 -44.17 -0.22
C LEU A 177 29.85 -44.45 -1.06
N GLN A 178 30.37 -43.45 -1.79
CA GLN A 178 31.60 -43.57 -2.58
C GLN A 178 32.88 -43.26 -1.79
N GLN A 179 32.78 -42.85 -0.52
CA GLN A 179 33.92 -42.51 0.34
C GLN A 179 34.23 -43.60 1.41
N THR A 180 33.50 -44.71 1.39
CA THR A 180 33.68 -45.91 2.25
C THR A 180 34.13 -47.09 1.42
#